data_AF-A0AAW7GTH3-F1
#
_entry.id   AF-A0AAW7GTH3-F1
#
_cell.length_a   1.000
_cell.length_b   1.000
_cell.length_c   1.000
_cell.angle_alpha   90.00
_cell.angle_beta   90.00
_cell.angle_gamma   90.00
#
_symmetry.space_group_name_H-M   'P 1'
#
loop_
_entity.id
_entity.type
_entity.pdbx_description
1 polymer ?
#
loop_
_entity_poly.entity_id
_entity_poly.type
_entity_poly.pdbx_seq_one_letter_code
_entity_poly.pdbx_strand_id
1 'polypeptide(L)'
;MWALFMIRNVKKQRPVNLDLQTIRFPITAIASILHRVSGVITFVAVGILLWLLGTSLSSPEGFLIASSIMNNFFVELILWGILIALAYHAVMGIRHLLMDFGYIEETLEAGTRSAKICFVIIVVLSLLAGVLVW
;
A
#
# COMPACT_ATOMS: atom_id res chain seq x y z
N MET A 1 51.88 13.12 -31.30
CA MET A 1 51.87 11.87 -30.52
C MET A 1 51.72 12.21 -29.03
N TRP A 2 50.56 12.75 -28.61
CA TRP A 2 50.31 13.21 -27.23
C TRP A 2 48.81 13.15 -26.86
N ALA A 3 48.12 12.10 -27.28
CA ALA A 3 46.71 11.92 -26.94
C ALA A 3 46.48 10.50 -26.45
N LEU A 4 46.83 10.21 -25.20
CA LEU A 4 46.39 9.00 -24.47
C LEU A 4 46.96 9.10 -23.06
N PHE A 5 46.17 9.51 -22.09
CA PHE A 5 46.17 9.05 -20.68
C PHE A 5 45.29 10.00 -19.85
N MET A 6 43.98 10.02 -20.12
CA MET A 6 43.02 10.38 -19.08
C MET A 6 42.88 9.17 -18.16
N ILE A 7 43.68 9.12 -17.09
CA ILE A 7 43.50 8.16 -16.00
C ILE A 7 42.22 8.58 -15.25
N ARG A 8 41.10 7.91 -15.50
CA ARG A 8 39.92 8.02 -14.65
C ARG A 8 40.30 7.47 -13.27
N ASN A 9 40.51 8.36 -12.31
CA ASN A 9 40.69 8.01 -10.90
C ASN A 9 39.35 7.55 -10.31
N VAL A 10 38.88 6.34 -10.68
CA VAL A 10 37.68 5.74 -10.10
C VAL A 10 38.06 5.14 -8.75
N LYS A 11 37.65 5.79 -7.66
CA LYS A 11 37.80 5.27 -6.29
C LYS A 11 37.22 3.85 -6.26
N LYS A 12 38.01 2.83 -5.88
CA LYS A 12 37.50 1.45 -5.71
C LYS A 12 36.43 1.44 -4.62
N GLN A 13 35.17 1.32 -5.03
CA GLN A 13 34.04 1.22 -4.11
C GLN A 13 33.98 -0.20 -3.53
N ARG A 14 33.80 -0.30 -2.21
CA ARG A 14 33.67 -1.59 -1.53
C ARG A 14 32.31 -2.22 -1.89
N PRO A 15 32.24 -3.55 -2.03
CA PRO A 15 30.98 -4.23 -2.25
C PRO A 15 30.07 -4.07 -1.03
N VAL A 16 28.75 -4.04 -1.27
CA VAL A 16 27.70 -3.95 -0.23
C VAL A 16 26.80 -5.17 -0.37
N ASN A 17 26.51 -5.85 0.74
CA ASN A 17 25.53 -6.93 0.75
C ASN A 17 24.11 -6.35 0.85
N LEU A 18 23.43 -6.20 -0.28
CA LEU A 18 22.06 -5.68 -0.37
C LEU A 18 21.16 -6.56 -1.26
N ASP A 19 21.53 -7.83 -1.42
CA ASP A 19 20.65 -8.77 -2.10
C ASP A 19 19.52 -9.18 -1.15
N LEU A 20 18.34 -8.57 -1.33
CA LEU A 20 17.17 -8.79 -0.48
C LEU A 20 16.67 -10.24 -0.52
N GLN A 21 16.99 -11.00 -1.58
CA GLN A 21 16.59 -12.41 -1.70
C GLN A 21 17.35 -13.30 -0.71
N THR A 22 18.52 -12.85 -0.24
CA THR A 22 19.35 -13.56 0.75
C THR A 22 18.95 -13.25 2.19
N ILE A 23 18.10 -12.24 2.42
CA ILE A 23 17.73 -11.75 3.75
C ILE A 23 16.37 -12.33 4.17
N ARG A 24 16.28 -12.84 5.41
CA ARG A 24 15.02 -13.31 6.00
C ARG A 24 14.33 -12.15 6.73
N PHE A 25 13.14 -11.78 6.28
CA PHE A 25 12.35 -10.70 6.88
C PHE A 25 11.32 -11.25 7.88
N PRO A 26 11.25 -10.69 9.10
CA PRO A 26 10.17 -11.01 10.04
C PRO A 26 8.83 -10.45 9.53
N ILE A 27 7.71 -11.01 10.02
CA ILE A 27 6.36 -10.56 9.63
C ILE A 27 6.11 -9.07 9.90
N THR A 28 6.75 -8.51 10.94
CA THR A 28 6.70 -7.08 11.28
C THR A 28 7.32 -6.21 10.19
N ALA A 29 8.39 -6.67 9.53
CA ALA A 29 9.01 -5.98 8.40
C ALA A 29 8.10 -6.04 7.16
N ILE A 30 7.47 -7.19 6.90
CA ILE A 30 6.48 -7.35 5.83
C ILE A 30 5.28 -6.41 6.05
N ALA A 31 4.77 -6.33 7.28
CA ALA A 31 3.69 -5.41 7.63
C ALA A 31 4.06 -3.95 7.35
N SER A 32 5.29 -3.55 7.70
CA SER A 32 5.77 -2.19 7.49
C SER A 32 5.92 -1.82 6.01
N ILE A 33 6.53 -2.68 5.19
CA ILE A 33 6.70 -2.36 3.76
C ILE A 33 5.36 -2.31 3.03
N LEU A 34 4.43 -3.21 3.36
CA LEU A 34 3.08 -3.18 2.79
C LEU A 34 2.32 -1.93 3.21
N HIS A 35 2.50 -1.41 4.43
CA HIS A 35 1.87 -0.15 4.86
C HIS A 35 2.37 1.06 4.06
N ARG A 36 3.67 1.06 3.70
CA ARG A 36 4.25 2.09 2.81
C ARG A 36 3.70 1.99 1.40
N VAL A 37 3.67 0.77 0.84
CA VAL A 37 3.12 0.53 -0.50
C VAL A 37 1.64 0.91 -0.56
N SER A 38 0.85 0.52 0.45
CA SER A 38 -0.57 0.86 0.52
C SER A 38 -0.80 2.36 0.60
N GLY A 39 0.06 3.11 1.31
CA GLY A 39 -0.02 4.57 1.35
C GLY A 39 0.17 5.24 -0.02
N VAL A 40 1.13 4.75 -0.82
CA VAL A 40 1.33 5.23 -2.20
C VAL A 40 0.13 4.90 -3.08
N ILE A 41 -0.43 3.68 -2.96
CA ILE A 41 -1.65 3.29 -3.68
C ILE A 41 -2.82 4.19 -3.30
N THR A 42 -3.04 4.41 -1.99
CA THR A 42 -4.13 5.26 -1.50
C THR A 42 -3.98 6.71 -1.98
N PHE A 43 -2.76 7.25 -2.03
CA PHE A 43 -2.51 8.59 -2.58
C PHE A 43 -3.00 8.72 -4.03
N VAL A 44 -2.67 7.77 -4.90
CA VAL A 44 -3.16 7.76 -6.29
C VAL A 44 -4.66 7.52 -6.35
N ALA A 45 -5.17 6.64 -5.48
CA ALA A 45 -6.58 6.30 -5.43
C ALA A 45 -7.47 7.50 -5.10
N VAL A 46 -7.02 8.46 -4.27
CA VAL A 46 -7.78 9.68 -3.99
C VAL A 46 -8.11 10.45 -5.27
N GLY A 47 -7.17 10.56 -6.22
CA GLY A 47 -7.42 11.22 -7.50
C GLY A 47 -8.49 10.50 -8.33
N ILE A 48 -8.42 9.17 -8.38
CA ILE A 48 -9.41 8.33 -9.09
C ILE A 48 -10.80 8.49 -8.46
N LEU A 49 -10.89 8.41 -7.13
CA LEU A 49 -12.15 8.49 -6.40
C LEU A 49 -12.76 9.89 -6.47
N LEU A 50 -11.95 10.95 -6.43
CA LEU A 50 -12.45 12.33 -6.60
C LEU A 50 -12.97 12.57 -8.02
N TRP A 51 -12.31 12.03 -9.04
CA TRP A 51 -12.81 12.09 -10.41
C TRP A 51 -14.14 11.34 -10.57
N LEU A 52 -14.25 10.13 -10.00
CA LEU A 52 -15.47 9.34 -10.06
C LEU A 52 -16.61 10.02 -9.30
N LEU A 53 -16.32 10.55 -8.10
CA LEU A 53 -17.26 11.32 -7.30
C LEU A 53 -17.72 12.57 -8.05
N GLY A 54 -16.80 13.34 -8.61
CA GLY A 54 -17.11 14.53 -9.40
C GLY A 54 -18.02 14.22 -10.60
N THR A 55 -17.74 13.12 -11.30
CA THR A 55 -18.59 12.65 -12.41
C THR A 55 -19.98 12.28 -11.90
N SER A 56 -20.07 11.52 -10.81
CA SER A 56 -21.35 11.08 -10.23
C SER A 56 -22.25 12.21 -9.74
N LEU A 57 -21.67 13.34 -9.34
CA LEU A 57 -22.38 14.50 -8.81
C LEU A 57 -22.62 15.61 -9.86
N SER A 58 -22.12 15.44 -11.08
CA SER A 58 -22.16 16.50 -12.10
C SER A 58 -23.56 16.76 -12.67
N SER A 59 -24.35 15.71 -12.91
CA SER A 59 -25.75 15.76 -13.36
C SER A 59 -26.38 14.35 -13.26
N PRO A 60 -27.70 14.20 -13.50
CA PRO A 60 -28.31 12.87 -13.64
C PRO A 60 -27.63 12.00 -14.70
N GLU A 61 -27.26 12.58 -15.84
CA GLU A 61 -26.52 11.89 -16.91
C GLU A 61 -25.11 11.51 -16.45
N GLY A 62 -24.44 12.41 -15.72
CA GLY A 62 -23.13 12.13 -15.11
C GLY A 62 -23.16 10.96 -14.13
N PHE A 63 -24.21 10.84 -13.33
CA PHE A 63 -24.43 9.69 -12.47
C PHE A 63 -24.58 8.39 -13.25
N LEU A 64 -25.37 8.40 -14.34
CA LEU A 64 -25.52 7.22 -15.22
C LEU A 64 -24.19 6.82 -15.87
N ILE A 65 -23.36 7.79 -16.27
CA ILE A 65 -22.00 7.52 -16.77
C ILE A 65 -21.16 6.84 -15.68
N ALA A 66 -21.09 7.41 -14.47
CA ALA A 66 -20.33 6.81 -13.37
C ALA A 66 -20.83 5.39 -13.04
N SER A 67 -22.14 5.18 -13.01
CA SER A 67 -22.75 3.86 -12.80
C SER A 67 -22.39 2.86 -13.90
N SER A 68 -22.39 3.29 -15.17
CA SER A 68 -22.00 2.42 -16.29
C SER A 68 -20.51 2.03 -16.26
N ILE A 69 -19.63 2.94 -15.81
CA ILE A 69 -18.21 2.67 -15.61
C ILE A 69 -18.03 1.64 -14.49
N MET A 70 -18.79 1.79 -13.40
CA MET A 70 -18.79 0.85 -12.29
C MET A 70 -19.34 -0.52 -12.66
N ASN A 71 -20.23 -0.63 -13.66
CA ASN A 71 -20.72 -1.91 -14.19
C ASN A 71 -19.72 -2.57 -15.15
N ASN A 72 -18.45 -2.61 -14.76
CA ASN A 72 -17.37 -3.27 -15.49
C ASN A 72 -16.50 -4.03 -14.51
N PHE A 73 -16.38 -5.35 -14.71
CA PHE A 73 -15.63 -6.24 -13.84
C PHE A 73 -14.20 -5.77 -13.55
N PHE A 74 -13.48 -5.20 -14.53
CA PHE A 74 -12.12 -4.72 -14.31
C PHE A 74 -12.09 -3.45 -13.46
N VAL A 75 -13.09 -2.57 -13.60
CA VAL A 75 -13.23 -1.37 -12.77
C VAL A 75 -13.58 -1.76 -11.34
N GLU A 76 -14.52 -2.68 -11.16
CA GLU A 76 -14.87 -3.26 -9.86
C GLU A 76 -13.64 -3.89 -9.19
N LEU A 77 -12.83 -4.66 -9.93
CA LEU A 77 -11.60 -5.25 -9.41
C LEU A 77 -10.59 -4.19 -8.97
N ILE A 78 -10.45 -3.09 -9.72
CA ILE A 78 -9.58 -1.96 -9.35
C ILE A 78 -10.12 -1.27 -8.09
N LEU A 79 -11.44 -1.01 -8.03
CA LEU A 79 -12.06 -0.39 -6.86
C LEU A 79 -11.90 -1.26 -5.61
N TRP A 80 -12.09 -2.57 -5.74
CA TRP A 80 -11.84 -3.52 -4.66
C TRP A 80 -10.38 -3.47 -4.19
N GLY A 81 -9.42 -3.45 -5.12
CA GLY A 81 -8.00 -3.26 -4.81
C GLY A 81 -7.69 -1.96 -4.06
N ILE A 82 -8.34 -0.85 -4.46
CA ILE A 82 -8.27 0.44 -3.76
C ILE A 82 -8.79 0.33 -2.33
N LEU A 83 -9.95 -0.29 -2.14
CA LEU A 83 -10.56 -0.46 -0.81
C LEU A 83 -9.72 -1.36 0.09
N ILE A 84 -9.09 -2.42 -0.46
CA ILE A 84 -8.12 -3.25 0.28
C ILE A 84 -6.92 -2.44 0.70
N ALA A 85 -6.31 -1.66 -0.21
CA ALA A 85 -5.15 -0.84 0.12
C ALA A 85 -5.47 0.20 1.18
N LEU A 86 -6.64 0.85 1.09
CA LEU A 86 -7.14 1.78 2.11
C LEU A 86 -7.35 1.08 3.46
N ALA A 87 -8.03 -0.07 3.49
CA ALA A 87 -8.25 -0.84 4.70
C ALA A 87 -6.93 -1.29 5.35
N TYR A 88 -5.99 -1.78 4.54
CA TYR A 88 -4.65 -2.13 4.97
C TYR A 88 -3.94 -0.93 5.61
N HIS A 89 -3.91 0.20 4.90
CA HIS A 89 -3.23 1.41 5.35
C HIS A 89 -3.82 1.92 6.67
N ALA A 90 -5.15 1.99 6.77
CA ALA A 90 -5.85 2.44 7.96
C ALA A 90 -5.62 1.51 9.16
N VAL A 91 -5.78 0.20 9.01
CA VAL A 91 -5.60 -0.76 10.11
C VAL A 91 -4.15 -0.77 10.60
N MET A 92 -3.17 -0.78 9.70
CA MET A 92 -1.76 -0.72 10.09
C MET A 92 -1.37 0.65 10.66
N GLY A 93 -1.97 1.73 10.18
CA GLY A 93 -1.81 3.08 10.76
C GLY A 93 -2.35 3.18 12.18
N ILE A 94 -3.53 2.61 12.44
CA ILE A 94 -4.08 2.50 13.81
C ILE A 94 -3.14 1.67 14.68
N ARG A 95 -2.63 0.53 14.18
CA ARG A 95 -1.62 -0.25 14.91
C ARG A 95 -0.39 0.59 15.27
N HIS A 96 0.10 1.42 14.35
CA HIS A 96 1.21 2.33 14.63
C HIS A 96 0.85 3.33 15.74
N LEU A 97 -0.28 4.02 15.65
CA LEU A 97 -0.74 4.95 16.68
C LEU A 97 -0.91 4.28 18.05
N LEU A 98 -1.40 3.04 18.09
CA LEU A 98 -1.53 2.28 19.33
C LEU A 98 -0.17 1.94 19.96
N MET A 99 0.86 1.68 19.15
CA MET A 99 2.24 1.52 19.65
C MET A 99 2.79 2.87 20.12
N ASP A 100 2.62 3.94 19.34
CA ASP A 100 3.11 5.28 19.64
C ASP A 100 2.54 5.85 20.96
N PHE A 101 1.29 5.51 21.28
CA PHE A 101 0.63 5.89 22.54
C PHE A 101 0.83 4.88 23.67
N GLY A 102 1.60 3.81 23.47
CA GLY A 102 1.93 2.82 24.49
C GLY A 102 0.81 1.83 24.83
N TYR A 103 -0.23 1.72 23.99
CA TYR A 103 -1.29 0.70 24.14
C TYR A 103 -0.86 -0.69 23.67
N ILE A 104 0.14 -0.76 22.78
CA ILE A 104 0.76 -2.02 22.35
C ILE A 104 2.23 -1.97 22.77
N GLU A 105 2.67 -3.00 23.49
CA GLU A 105 4.07 -3.15 23.90
C GLU A 105 5.03 -3.20 22.70
N GLU A 106 6.21 -2.59 22.85
CA GLU A 106 7.25 -2.55 21.82
C GLU A 106 8.21 -3.76 21.87
N THR A 107 7.66 -4.95 22.11
CA THR A 107 8.41 -6.21 22.08
C THR A 107 8.23 -6.92 20.74
N LEU A 108 9.17 -7.79 20.35
CA LEU A 108 9.06 -8.56 19.10
C LEU A 108 7.84 -9.49 19.10
N GLU A 109 7.50 -10.05 20.26
CA GLU A 109 6.33 -10.92 20.43
C GLU A 109 5.03 -10.13 20.24
N ALA A 110 4.87 -9.00 20.93
CA ALA A 110 3.70 -8.14 20.78
C ALA A 110 3.60 -7.55 19.36
N GLY A 111 4.72 -7.18 18.75
CA GLY A 111 4.80 -6.75 17.35
C GLY A 111 4.33 -7.82 16.36
N THR A 112 4.74 -9.06 16.59
CA THR A 112 4.33 -10.22 15.77
C THR A 112 2.84 -10.52 15.95
N ARG A 113 2.35 -10.53 17.19
CA ARG A 113 0.94 -10.79 17.52
C ARG A 113 0.03 -9.72 16.92
N SER A 114 0.35 -8.45 17.14
CA SER A 114 -0.43 -7.32 16.59
C SER A 114 -0.46 -7.33 15.06
N ALA A 115 0.67 -7.60 14.39
CA ALA A 115 0.71 -7.72 12.93
C ALA A 115 -0.22 -8.83 12.42
N LYS A 116 -0.21 -10.01 13.04
CA LYS A 116 -1.11 -11.13 12.68
C LYS A 116 -2.59 -10.75 12.86
N ILE A 117 -2.94 -10.13 13.99
CA ILE A 117 -4.31 -9.66 14.25
C ILE A 117 -4.75 -8.66 13.18
N CYS A 118 -3.90 -7.68 12.85
CA CYS A 118 -4.18 -6.73 11.78
C CYS A 118 -4.42 -7.41 10.43
N PHE A 119 -3.60 -8.40 10.05
CA PHE A 119 -3.83 -9.14 8.81
C PHE A 119 -5.18 -9.85 8.78
N VAL A 120 -5.62 -10.46 9.90
CA VAL A 120 -6.95 -11.07 10.00
C VAL A 120 -8.06 -10.03 9.80
N ILE A 121 -7.96 -8.88 10.46
CA ILE A 121 -8.93 -7.78 10.31
C ILE A 121 -8.98 -7.30 8.85
N ILE A 122 -7.82 -7.16 8.20
CA ILE A 122 -7.72 -6.72 6.81
C ILE A 122 -8.36 -7.73 5.85
N VAL A 123 -8.21 -9.04 6.09
CA VAL A 123 -8.89 -10.07 5.30
C VAL A 123 -10.41 -9.94 5.44
N VAL A 124 -10.92 -9.75 6.66
CA VAL A 124 -12.36 -9.53 6.88
C VAL A 124 -12.85 -8.28 6.15
N LEU A 125 -12.13 -7.16 6.27
CA LEU A 125 -12.48 -5.91 5.58
C LEU A 125 -12.40 -6.05 4.05
N SER A 126 -11.44 -6.81 3.53
CA SER A 126 -11.31 -7.12 2.10
C SER A 126 -12.53 -7.89 1.58
N LEU A 127 -13.03 -8.87 2.33
CA LEU A 127 -14.24 -9.62 1.96
C LEU A 127 -15.48 -8.72 1.98
N LEU A 128 -15.64 -7.89 3.02
CA LEU A 128 -16.74 -6.93 3.11
C LEU A 128 -16.68 -5.88 1.99
N ALA A 129 -15.48 -5.42 1.61
CA ALA A 129 -15.30 -4.56 0.45
C ALA A 129 -15.69 -5.26 -0.85
N GLY A 130 -15.49 -6.58 -0.95
CA GLY A 130 -15.96 -7.38 -2.07
C GLY A 130 -17.49 -7.36 -2.16
N VAL A 131 -18.18 -7.61 -1.05
CA VAL A 131 -19.66 -7.55 -0.97
C VAL A 131 -20.23 -6.16 -1.28
N LEU A 132 -19.46 -5.10 -1.04
CA LEU A 132 -19.89 -3.74 -1.40
C LEU A 132 -19.77 -3.48 -2.90
N VAL A 133 -18.74 -4.05 -3.53
CA VAL A 133 -18.40 -3.79 -4.94
C VAL A 133 -19.23 -4.65 -5.89
N TRP A 134 -19.57 -5.87 -5.49
CA TRP A 134 -20.35 -6.85 -6.25
C TRP A 134 -21.62 -7.25 -5.50
#